data_AF-A0A955Q808-F1
#
_entry.id   AF-A0A955Q808-F1
#
_cell.length_a   1.000
_cell.length_b   1.000
_cell.length_c   1.000
_cell.angle_alpha   90.00
_cell.angle_beta   90.00
_cell.angle_gamma   90.00
#
_symmetry.space_group_name_H-M   'P 1'
#
loop_
_entity.id
_entity.type
_entity.pdbx_description
1 polymer ?
#
loop_
_entity_poly.entity_id
_entity_poly.type
_entity_poly.pdbx_seq_one_letter_code
_entity_poly.pdbx_strand_id
1 'polypeptide(L)'
;MAFKYSRRKTSIVLARLIEMQIARFREYRKLVDGGFRDELRRMKKVAKGLPADDQHEYFDWHYDQLSLARDEGPQIHRAALVIAMYSVFERGLIQLCRVATNQSITARAFEKQANESYISAARRYLKKDLRLRVLDGEEWRRLDRLRLIRNCLVHDMGNVAKSSKATQRAVGNTAGVSSGNQGYLQFDVSALENFGKDIATYCKRVADAIP
;
A
#
# COMPACT_ATOMS: atom_id res chain seq x y z
N MET A 1 -0.25 27.22 -28.08
CA MET A 1 -1.22 26.27 -27.47
C MET A 1 -0.77 24.81 -27.46
N ALA A 2 -0.04 24.31 -28.48
CA ALA A 2 0.38 22.89 -28.57
C ALA A 2 1.22 22.37 -27.38
N PHE A 3 2.09 23.20 -26.79
CA PHE A 3 2.95 22.80 -25.66
C PHE A 3 2.22 22.54 -24.33
N LYS A 4 1.14 23.29 -24.03
CA LYS A 4 0.32 23.03 -22.82
C LYS A 4 -0.47 21.72 -22.94
N TYR A 5 -0.94 21.40 -24.14
CA TYR A 5 -1.71 20.17 -24.40
C TYR A 5 -0.86 18.89 -24.26
N SER A 6 0.43 18.95 -24.60
CA SER A 6 1.39 17.84 -24.40
C SER A 6 1.69 17.56 -22.92
N ARG A 7 1.71 18.60 -22.09
CA ARG A 7 2.13 18.56 -20.68
C ARG A 7 1.11 17.89 -19.76
N ARG A 8 -0.16 18.30 -19.85
CA ARG A 8 -1.27 17.66 -19.12
C ARG A 8 -1.44 16.18 -19.48
N LYS A 9 -1.10 15.80 -20.72
CA LYS A 9 -1.09 14.38 -21.12
C LYS A 9 -0.05 13.58 -20.33
N THR A 10 1.13 14.13 -20.05
CA THR A 10 2.18 13.42 -19.30
C THR A 10 1.77 13.12 -17.86
N SER A 11 1.18 14.07 -17.13
CA SER A 11 0.73 13.83 -15.75
C SER A 11 -0.38 12.77 -15.70
N ILE A 12 -1.34 12.84 -16.63
CA ILE A 12 -2.41 11.85 -16.78
C ILE A 12 -1.84 10.46 -17.11
N VAL A 13 -0.87 10.37 -18.02
CA VAL A 13 -0.19 9.10 -18.34
C VAL A 13 0.50 8.52 -17.12
N LEU A 14 1.21 9.34 -16.33
CA LEU A 14 1.85 8.89 -15.09
C LEU A 14 0.84 8.36 -14.06
N ALA A 15 -0.28 9.08 -13.85
CA ALA A 15 -1.34 8.59 -12.96
C ALA A 15 -1.92 7.26 -13.43
N ARG A 16 -2.14 7.09 -14.75
CA ARG A 16 -2.58 5.81 -15.33
C ARG A 16 -1.55 4.71 -15.14
N LEU A 17 -0.25 4.99 -15.28
CA LEU A 17 0.80 4.01 -15.02
C LEU A 17 0.81 3.55 -13.56
N ILE A 18 0.61 4.48 -12.61
CA ILE A 18 0.47 4.13 -11.19
C ILE A 18 -0.76 3.25 -10.98
N GLU A 19 -1.91 3.63 -11.54
CA GLU A 19 -3.14 2.83 -11.46
C GLU A 19 -2.96 1.42 -12.03
N MET A 20 -2.29 1.29 -13.18
CA MET A 20 -1.95 -0.01 -13.76
C MET A 20 -1.05 -0.84 -12.85
N GLN A 21 -0.06 -0.23 -12.18
CA GLN A 21 0.79 -0.95 -11.22
C GLN A 21 -0.01 -1.42 -10.00
N ILE A 22 -0.90 -0.58 -9.47
CA ILE A 22 -1.80 -0.97 -8.38
C ILE A 22 -2.74 -2.11 -8.82
N ALA A 23 -3.26 -2.06 -10.05
CA ALA A 23 -4.07 -3.14 -10.60
C ALA A 23 -3.28 -4.46 -10.72
N ARG A 24 -2.00 -4.40 -11.15
CA ARG A 24 -1.12 -5.57 -11.17
C ARG A 24 -0.90 -6.16 -9.78
N PHE A 25 -0.72 -5.34 -8.75
CA PHE A 25 -0.62 -5.85 -7.38
C PHE A 25 -1.91 -6.55 -6.93
N ARG A 26 -3.08 -6.05 -7.35
CA ARG A 26 -4.36 -6.72 -7.07
C ARG A 26 -4.45 -8.10 -7.73
N GLU A 27 -4.07 -8.20 -8.99
CA GLU A 27 -4.08 -9.50 -9.70
C GLU A 27 -3.04 -10.46 -9.14
N TYR A 28 -1.83 -9.97 -8.84
CA TYR A 28 -0.79 -10.75 -8.17
C TYR A 28 -1.26 -11.26 -6.80
N ARG A 29 -1.91 -10.42 -5.99
CA ARG A 29 -2.52 -10.83 -4.72
C ARG A 29 -3.51 -11.97 -4.91
N LYS A 30 -4.43 -11.86 -5.88
CA LYS A 30 -5.43 -12.90 -6.14
C LYS A 30 -4.78 -14.24 -6.46
N LEU A 31 -3.71 -14.23 -7.26
CA LEU A 31 -2.94 -15.43 -7.59
C LEU A 31 -2.30 -16.06 -6.35
N VAL A 32 -1.59 -15.26 -5.55
CA VAL A 32 -0.85 -15.76 -4.37
C VAL A 32 -1.79 -16.17 -3.24
N ASP A 33 -2.77 -15.33 -2.87
CA ASP A 33 -3.81 -15.70 -1.89
C ASP A 33 -4.62 -16.91 -2.38
N GLY A 34 -4.82 -17.05 -3.70
CA GLY A 34 -5.44 -18.21 -4.33
C GLY A 34 -4.65 -19.48 -4.06
N GLY A 35 -3.33 -19.44 -4.33
CA GLY A 35 -2.42 -20.56 -4.05
C GLY A 35 -2.47 -21.03 -2.60
N PHE A 36 -2.43 -20.11 -1.63
CA PHE A 36 -2.57 -20.47 -0.22
C PHE A 36 -3.92 -21.12 0.10
N ARG A 37 -5.03 -20.60 -0.45
CA ARG A 37 -6.35 -21.21 -0.25
C ARG A 37 -6.47 -22.60 -0.88
N ASP A 38 -5.89 -22.79 -2.05
CA ASP A 38 -5.91 -24.07 -2.76
C ASP A 38 -5.05 -25.11 -2.05
N GLU A 39 -3.91 -24.70 -1.49
CA GLU A 39 -3.07 -25.51 -0.60
C GLU A 39 -3.87 -26.00 0.61
N LEU A 40 -4.50 -25.08 1.36
CA LEU A 40 -5.35 -25.42 2.50
C LEU A 40 -6.50 -26.36 2.11
N ARG A 41 -7.11 -26.14 0.94
CA ARG A 41 -8.17 -27.02 0.43
C ARG A 41 -7.64 -28.42 0.12
N ARG A 42 -6.45 -28.52 -0.45
CA ARG A 42 -5.79 -29.80 -0.75
C ARG A 42 -5.51 -30.58 0.53
N MET A 43 -4.86 -29.96 1.51
CA MET A 43 -4.55 -30.60 2.80
C MET A 43 -5.83 -31.11 3.50
N LYS A 44 -6.87 -30.27 3.56
CA LYS A 44 -8.16 -30.66 4.14
C LYS A 44 -8.83 -31.80 3.37
N LYS A 45 -8.67 -31.86 2.04
CA LYS A 45 -9.22 -32.94 1.23
C LYS A 45 -8.49 -34.26 1.49
N VAL A 46 -7.17 -34.22 1.62
CA VAL A 46 -6.36 -35.41 1.97
C VAL A 46 -6.76 -35.93 3.33
N ALA A 47 -6.79 -35.06 4.36
CA ALA A 47 -7.20 -35.45 5.70
C ALA A 47 -8.59 -36.12 5.72
N LYS A 48 -9.59 -35.55 5.04
CA LYS A 48 -10.94 -36.14 4.95
C LYS A 48 -11.00 -37.53 4.30
N GLY A 49 -9.98 -37.92 3.53
CA GLY A 49 -9.88 -39.26 2.95
C GLY A 49 -9.28 -40.30 3.87
N LEU A 50 -8.77 -39.90 5.04
CA LEU A 50 -8.15 -40.77 6.04
C LEU A 50 -9.18 -41.22 7.10
N PRO A 51 -8.96 -42.38 7.75
CA PRO A 51 -9.64 -42.75 8.98
C PRO A 51 -9.60 -41.64 10.03
N ALA A 52 -10.60 -41.61 10.93
CA ALA A 52 -10.73 -40.52 11.90
C ALA A 52 -9.51 -40.38 12.83
N ASP A 53 -8.90 -41.49 13.23
CA ASP A 53 -7.72 -41.51 14.10
C ASP A 53 -6.48 -40.94 13.36
N ASP A 54 -6.32 -41.27 12.08
CA ASP A 54 -5.22 -40.83 11.23
C ASP A 54 -5.35 -39.34 10.81
N GLN A 55 -6.55 -38.76 10.88
CA GLN A 55 -6.77 -37.35 10.56
C GLN A 55 -6.02 -36.41 11.50
N HIS A 56 -5.99 -36.75 12.80
CA HIS A 56 -5.29 -35.95 13.79
C HIS A 56 -3.78 -36.02 13.56
N GLU A 57 -3.24 -37.23 13.34
CA GLU A 57 -1.83 -37.44 13.07
C GLU A 57 -1.39 -36.71 11.80
N TYR A 58 -2.22 -36.72 10.75
CA TYR A 58 -1.95 -35.96 9.53
C TYR A 58 -1.81 -34.46 9.80
N PHE A 59 -2.72 -33.85 10.57
CA PHE A 59 -2.62 -32.42 10.87
C PHE A 59 -1.45 -32.07 11.77
N ASP A 60 -1.08 -32.94 12.70
CA ASP A 60 0.09 -32.74 13.56
C ASP A 60 1.38 -32.81 12.74
N TRP A 61 1.50 -33.82 11.87
CA TRP A 61 2.65 -33.96 10.97
C TRP A 61 2.80 -32.78 10.01
N HIS A 62 1.66 -32.21 9.56
CA HIS A 62 1.63 -31.10 8.62
C HIS A 62 1.37 -29.74 9.27
N TYR A 63 1.53 -29.62 10.59
CA TYR A 63 1.16 -28.44 11.34
C TYR A 63 1.81 -27.15 10.80
N ASP A 64 3.13 -27.20 10.57
CA ASP A 64 3.89 -26.03 10.07
C ASP A 64 3.40 -25.56 8.70
N GLN A 65 3.12 -26.51 7.80
CA GLN A 65 2.60 -26.21 6.45
C GLN A 65 1.20 -25.62 6.53
N LEU A 66 0.38 -26.12 7.45
CA LEU A 66 -0.97 -25.61 7.69
C LEU A 66 -0.91 -24.18 8.26
N SER A 67 -0.05 -23.94 9.26
CA SER A 67 0.19 -22.61 9.84
C SER A 67 0.66 -21.62 8.78
N LEU A 68 1.63 -22.03 7.96
CA LEU A 68 2.19 -21.22 6.89
C LEU A 68 1.12 -20.86 5.85
N ALA A 69 0.35 -21.84 5.37
CA ALA A 69 -0.65 -21.59 4.33
C ALA A 69 -1.86 -20.80 4.87
N ARG A 70 -2.23 -20.99 6.15
CA ARG A 70 -3.41 -20.36 6.76
C ARG A 70 -3.14 -18.93 7.20
N ASP A 71 -2.04 -18.72 7.91
CA ASP A 71 -1.82 -17.52 8.69
C ASP A 71 -0.57 -16.77 8.24
N GLU A 72 0.61 -17.40 8.34
CA GLU A 72 1.89 -16.70 8.21
C GLU A 72 2.15 -16.23 6.78
N GLY A 73 2.01 -17.13 5.81
CA GLY A 73 2.25 -16.88 4.39
C GLY A 73 1.39 -15.73 3.85
N PRO A 74 0.05 -15.76 4.03
CA PRO A 74 -0.81 -14.65 3.66
C PRO A 74 -0.41 -13.33 4.32
N GLN A 75 -0.09 -13.31 5.62
CA GLN A 75 0.27 -12.06 6.30
C GLN A 75 1.61 -11.50 5.83
N ILE A 76 2.65 -12.33 5.68
CA ILE A 76 3.96 -11.94 5.13
C ILE A 76 3.78 -11.36 3.73
N HIS A 77 3.02 -12.06 2.87
CA HIS A 77 2.74 -11.62 1.51
C HIS A 77 2.03 -10.26 1.47
N ARG A 78 0.99 -10.07 2.29
CA ARG A 78 0.22 -8.83 2.34
C ARG A 78 1.05 -7.66 2.88
N ALA A 79 1.86 -7.89 3.90
CA ALA A 79 2.80 -6.88 4.40
C ALA A 79 3.79 -6.43 3.30
N ALA A 80 4.34 -7.38 2.53
CA ALA A 80 5.20 -7.07 1.41
C ALA A 80 4.48 -6.24 0.33
N LEU A 81 3.22 -6.56 0.03
CA LEU A 81 2.39 -5.80 -0.90
C LEU A 81 2.14 -4.36 -0.42
N VAL A 82 1.87 -4.14 0.87
CA VAL A 82 1.69 -2.80 1.44
C VAL A 82 2.95 -1.95 1.22
N ILE A 83 4.14 -2.51 1.47
CA ILE A 83 5.43 -1.84 1.24
C ILE A 83 5.61 -1.50 -0.25
N ALA A 84 5.33 -2.46 -1.13
CA ALA A 84 5.47 -2.29 -2.59
C ALA A 84 4.52 -1.22 -3.13
N MET A 85 3.24 -1.27 -2.74
CA MET A 85 2.23 -0.27 -3.12
C MET A 85 2.62 1.13 -2.67
N TYR A 86 3.07 1.29 -1.42
CA TYR A 86 3.53 2.59 -0.94
C TYR A 86 4.76 3.10 -1.69
N SER A 87 5.68 2.20 -2.04
CA SER A 87 6.90 2.56 -2.80
C SER A 87 6.55 3.05 -4.21
N VAL A 88 5.58 2.41 -4.88
CA VAL A 88 5.05 2.86 -6.17
C VAL A 88 4.39 4.23 -6.03
N PHE A 89 3.56 4.42 -5.01
CA PHE A 89 2.93 5.71 -4.70
C PHE A 89 3.97 6.81 -4.51
N GLU A 90 4.98 6.59 -3.66
CA GLU A 90 6.02 7.57 -3.36
C GLU A 90 6.79 7.99 -4.60
N ARG A 91 7.26 7.02 -5.39
CA ARG A 91 7.97 7.30 -6.65
C ARG A 91 7.08 8.02 -7.64
N GLY A 92 5.84 7.57 -7.80
CA GLY A 92 4.87 8.16 -8.70
C GLY A 92 4.55 9.61 -8.34
N LEU A 93 4.39 9.90 -7.05
CA LEU A 93 4.11 11.24 -6.55
C LEU A 93 5.30 12.20 -6.76
N ILE A 94 6.52 11.73 -6.49
CA ILE A 94 7.74 12.50 -6.77
C ILE A 94 7.82 12.83 -8.27
N GLN A 95 7.54 11.84 -9.12
CA GLN A 95 7.57 12.04 -10.57
C GLN A 95 6.50 13.04 -11.03
N LEU A 96 5.29 12.98 -10.47
CA LEU A 96 4.24 13.98 -10.72
C LEU A 96 4.69 15.39 -10.31
N CYS A 97 5.36 15.54 -9.16
CA CYS A 97 5.88 16.83 -8.73
C CYS A 97 6.96 17.37 -9.68
N ARG A 98 7.89 16.52 -10.13
CA ARG A 98 8.95 16.87 -11.10
C ARG A 98 8.36 17.27 -12.45
N VAL A 99 7.35 16.54 -12.91
CA VAL A 99 6.63 16.89 -14.14
C VAL A 99 5.94 18.24 -13.98
N ALA A 100 5.29 18.50 -12.85
CA ALA A 100 4.66 19.80 -12.59
C ALA A 100 5.66 20.96 -12.53
N THR A 101 6.87 20.74 -11.98
CA THR A 101 7.98 21.71 -12.04
C THR A 101 8.29 22.11 -13.47
N ASN A 102 8.48 21.13 -14.37
CA ASN A 102 8.82 21.39 -15.77
C ASN A 102 7.66 22.07 -16.55
N GLN A 103 6.47 22.12 -15.94
CA GLN A 103 5.25 22.64 -16.56
C GLN A 103 4.88 24.05 -16.08
N SER A 104 5.27 24.42 -14.86
CA SER A 104 4.99 25.72 -14.28
C SER A 104 6.12 26.72 -14.58
N ILE A 105 5.77 27.87 -15.16
CA ILE A 105 6.71 28.97 -15.40
C ILE A 105 7.07 29.68 -14.09
N THR A 106 6.22 29.57 -13.07
CA THR A 106 6.33 30.33 -11.81
C THR A 106 6.64 29.46 -10.59
N ALA A 107 6.52 28.14 -10.69
CA ALA A 107 6.83 27.27 -9.55
C ALA A 107 8.33 27.04 -9.46
N ARG A 108 8.84 27.05 -8.23
CA ARG A 108 10.20 26.60 -7.93
C ARG A 108 10.37 25.13 -8.34
N ALA A 109 11.61 24.71 -8.55
CA ALA A 109 11.91 23.30 -8.75
C ALA A 109 11.49 22.44 -7.56
N PHE A 110 10.98 21.23 -7.83
CA PHE A 110 10.72 20.25 -6.78
C PHE A 110 12.04 19.85 -6.12
N GLU A 111 12.22 20.28 -4.88
CA GLU A 111 13.39 19.98 -4.06
C GLU A 111 12.96 19.54 -2.67
N LYS A 112 13.65 18.51 -2.17
CA LYS A 112 13.50 17.97 -0.82
C LYS A 112 14.43 18.73 0.11
N GLN A 113 13.91 19.22 1.25
CA GLN A 113 14.74 19.86 2.27
C GLN A 113 15.53 18.82 3.09
N ALA A 114 16.61 19.25 3.73
CA ALA A 114 17.34 18.41 4.69
C ALA A 114 16.37 17.91 5.79
N ASN A 115 16.47 16.64 6.16
CA ASN A 115 15.63 15.96 7.16
C ASN A 115 14.13 15.85 6.83
N GLU A 116 13.68 16.25 5.64
CA GLU A 116 12.30 16.06 5.18
C GLU A 116 12.12 14.65 4.59
N SER A 117 10.92 14.05 4.63
CA SER A 117 10.64 12.86 3.83
C SER A 117 10.27 13.24 2.40
N TYR A 118 10.49 12.38 1.40
CA TYR A 118 10.08 12.70 0.02
C TYR A 118 8.59 12.98 -0.12
N ILE A 119 7.76 12.27 0.64
CA ILE A 119 6.30 12.46 0.66
C ILE A 119 5.93 13.79 1.31
N SER A 120 6.61 14.17 2.40
CA SER A 120 6.44 15.49 3.02
C SER A 120 6.84 16.61 2.06
N ALA A 121 7.97 16.44 1.36
CA ALA A 121 8.44 17.38 0.35
C ALA A 121 7.42 17.52 -0.80
N ALA A 122 6.90 16.40 -1.31
CA ALA A 122 5.88 16.40 -2.35
C ALA A 122 4.60 17.12 -1.89
N ARG A 123 4.12 16.83 -0.68
CA ARG A 123 2.95 17.51 -0.12
C ARG A 123 3.17 19.02 -0.01
N ARG A 124 4.32 19.43 0.54
CA ARG A 124 4.71 20.83 0.68
C ARG A 124 4.73 21.51 -0.68
N TYR A 125 5.36 20.88 -1.67
CA TYR A 125 5.48 21.39 -3.03
C TYR A 125 4.11 21.63 -3.67
N LEU A 126 3.25 20.61 -3.68
CA LEU A 126 1.93 20.71 -4.27
C LEU A 126 1.07 21.77 -3.58
N LYS A 127 1.17 21.90 -2.26
CA LYS A 127 0.39 22.87 -1.47
C LYS A 127 0.91 24.31 -1.57
N LYS A 128 2.21 24.52 -1.40
CA LYS A 128 2.80 25.87 -1.31
C LYS A 128 3.18 26.42 -2.67
N ASP A 129 3.85 25.62 -3.48
CA ASP A 129 4.46 26.07 -4.74
C ASP A 129 3.46 26.00 -5.90
N LEU A 130 2.62 24.96 -5.95
CA LEU A 130 1.56 24.85 -6.97
C LEU A 130 0.18 25.33 -6.50
N ARG A 131 0.04 25.71 -5.22
CA ARG A 131 -1.23 26.16 -4.61
C ARG A 131 -2.40 25.19 -4.79
N LEU A 132 -2.12 23.89 -4.93
CA LEU A 132 -3.12 22.86 -5.11
C LEU A 132 -3.73 22.48 -3.76
N ARG A 133 -5.02 22.80 -3.58
CA ARG A 133 -5.78 22.46 -2.37
C ARG A 133 -6.36 21.04 -2.37
N VAL A 134 -6.07 20.23 -3.39
CA VAL A 134 -6.56 18.83 -3.55
C VAL A 134 -6.11 17.87 -2.42
N LEU A 135 -5.45 18.37 -1.36
CA LEU A 135 -4.51 17.62 -0.52
C LEU A 135 -4.65 17.86 0.99
N ASP A 136 -5.67 18.59 1.44
CA ASP A 136 -5.91 18.88 2.86
C ASP A 136 -7.11 18.11 3.46
N GLY A 137 -7.66 17.15 2.71
CA GLY A 137 -8.84 16.36 3.09
C GLY A 137 -8.55 14.98 3.72
N GLU A 138 -9.61 14.19 3.87
CA GLU A 138 -9.56 12.81 4.40
C GLU A 138 -8.66 11.91 3.55
N GLU A 139 -8.56 12.15 2.25
CA GLU A 139 -7.71 11.38 1.33
C GLU A 139 -6.24 11.42 1.73
N TRP A 140 -5.72 12.61 2.08
CA TRP A 140 -4.36 12.72 2.56
C TRP A 140 -4.18 12.04 3.91
N ARG A 141 -5.16 12.17 4.82
CA ARG A 141 -5.12 11.49 6.11
C ARG A 141 -5.05 9.97 5.94
N ARG A 142 -5.74 9.40 4.97
CA ARG A 142 -5.66 7.96 4.64
C ARG A 142 -4.27 7.56 4.14
N LEU A 143 -3.66 8.34 3.26
CA LEU A 143 -2.29 8.09 2.79
C LEU A 143 -1.24 8.26 3.89
N ASP A 144 -1.45 9.21 4.80
CA ASP A 144 -0.56 9.40 5.95
C ASP A 144 -0.67 8.23 6.94
N ARG A 145 -1.89 7.67 7.14
CA ARG A 145 -2.06 6.41 7.89
C ARG A 145 -1.30 5.26 7.23
N LEU A 146 -1.41 5.12 5.91
CA LEU A 146 -0.65 4.12 5.15
C LEU A 146 0.87 4.32 5.30
N ARG A 147 1.37 5.56 5.29
CA ARG A 147 2.78 5.87 5.58
C ARG A 147 3.21 5.37 6.95
N LEU A 148 2.43 5.65 7.99
CA LEU A 148 2.73 5.23 9.36
C LEU A 148 2.73 3.70 9.49
N ILE A 149 1.77 3.02 8.85
CA ILE A 149 1.70 1.55 8.81
C ILE A 149 2.91 0.98 8.07
N ARG A 150 3.28 1.52 6.90
CA ARG A 150 4.49 1.11 6.19
C ARG A 150 5.74 1.30 7.04
N ASN A 151 5.84 2.41 7.76
CA ASN A 151 6.99 2.68 8.63
C ASN A 151 7.08 1.64 9.75
N CYS A 152 5.96 1.23 10.34
CA CYS A 152 5.92 0.13 11.31
C CYS A 152 6.48 -1.16 10.71
N LEU A 153 6.05 -1.53 9.50
CA LEU A 153 6.54 -2.73 8.82
C LEU A 153 8.06 -2.69 8.60
N VAL A 154 8.59 -1.55 8.17
CA VAL A 154 10.01 -1.41 7.79
C VAL A 154 10.93 -1.21 9.00
N HIS A 155 10.51 -0.44 10.00
CA HIS A 155 11.39 -0.03 11.11
C HIS A 155 11.16 -0.82 12.39
N ASP A 156 9.93 -1.29 12.61
CA ASP A 156 9.55 -1.99 13.84
C ASP A 156 9.24 -3.48 13.57
N MET A 157 9.58 -3.99 12.38
CA MET A 157 9.26 -5.36 11.91
C MET A 157 7.75 -5.66 12.01
N GLY A 158 6.91 -4.64 11.89
CA GLY A 158 5.46 -4.75 12.04
C GLY A 158 4.96 -4.83 13.48
N ASN A 159 5.81 -4.68 14.50
CA ASN A 159 5.41 -4.69 15.91
C ASN A 159 4.77 -3.35 16.30
N VAL A 160 3.45 -3.33 16.42
CA VAL A 160 2.64 -2.13 16.70
C VAL A 160 2.92 -1.55 18.07
N ALA A 161 3.23 -2.40 19.06
CA ALA A 161 3.52 -1.97 20.43
C ALA A 161 4.84 -1.19 20.53
N LYS A 162 5.82 -1.51 19.67
CA LYS A 162 7.10 -0.80 19.57
C LYS A 162 7.01 0.50 18.75
N SER A 163 5.97 0.66 17.96
CA SER A 163 5.76 1.85 17.14
C SER A 163 5.24 3.05 17.92
N SER A 164 5.34 4.22 17.29
CA SER A 164 4.81 5.48 17.82
C SER A 164 3.30 5.45 18.13
N LYS A 165 2.83 6.28 19.07
CA LYS A 165 1.39 6.48 19.34
C LYS A 165 0.59 6.90 18.10
N ALA A 166 1.22 7.62 17.18
CA ALA A 166 0.59 8.00 15.92
C ALA A 166 0.33 6.77 15.04
N THR A 167 1.31 5.86 14.95
CA THR A 167 1.16 4.58 14.26
C THR A 167 0.08 3.72 14.89
N GLN A 168 0.07 3.58 16.22
CA GLN A 168 -0.96 2.79 16.93
C GLN A 168 -2.37 3.31 16.63
N ARG A 169 -2.57 4.64 16.65
CA ARG A 169 -3.83 5.27 16.23
C ARG A 169 -4.13 5.06 14.75
N ALA A 170 -3.12 5.10 13.89
CA ALA A 170 -3.32 4.85 12.46
C ALA A 170 -3.85 3.43 12.21
N VAL A 171 -3.29 2.43 12.91
CA VAL A 171 -3.76 1.03 12.87
C VAL A 171 -5.23 0.96 13.29
N GLY A 172 -5.58 1.49 14.47
CA GLY A 172 -6.96 1.46 14.97
C GLY A 172 -7.99 2.22 14.12
N ASN A 173 -7.54 3.14 13.26
CA ASN A 173 -8.40 3.95 12.37
C ASN A 173 -8.31 3.54 10.89
N THR A 174 -7.75 2.37 10.59
CA THR A 174 -7.62 1.90 9.20
C THR A 174 -8.38 0.59 9.03
N ALA A 175 -9.45 0.63 8.24
CA ALA A 175 -10.27 -0.55 7.96
C ALA A 175 -9.41 -1.67 7.32
N GLY A 176 -9.57 -2.87 7.86
CA GLY A 176 -8.85 -4.07 7.43
C GLY A 176 -7.43 -4.21 7.96
N VAL A 177 -6.98 -3.30 8.82
CA VAL A 177 -5.68 -3.37 9.50
C VAL A 177 -5.92 -3.53 11.00
N SER A 178 -5.22 -4.47 11.61
CA SER A 178 -5.31 -4.72 13.05
C SER A 178 -3.94 -5.06 13.63
N SER A 179 -3.90 -5.15 14.96
CA SER A 179 -2.80 -5.77 15.69
C SER A 179 -3.26 -7.17 16.10
N GLY A 180 -2.55 -8.21 15.66
CA GLY A 180 -2.82 -9.59 16.06
C GLY A 180 -2.46 -9.84 17.54
N ASN A 181 -2.69 -11.08 17.99
CA ASN A 181 -2.51 -11.49 19.40
C ASN A 181 -1.09 -11.27 19.95
N GLN A 182 -0.08 -11.23 19.07
CA GLN A 182 1.31 -10.99 19.45
C GLN A 182 1.76 -9.53 19.24
N GLY A 183 0.84 -8.61 18.97
CA GLY A 183 1.16 -7.19 18.76
C GLY A 183 1.65 -6.84 17.36
N TYR A 184 1.65 -7.79 16.41
CA TYR A 184 2.11 -7.57 15.04
C TYR A 184 0.97 -7.14 14.12
N LEU A 185 1.28 -6.32 13.13
CA LEU A 185 0.35 -5.90 12.09
C LEU A 185 -0.26 -7.10 11.36
N GLN A 186 -1.58 -7.06 11.21
CA GLN A 186 -2.33 -7.98 10.38
C GLN A 186 -3.14 -7.21 9.35
N PHE A 187 -3.25 -7.80 8.17
CA PHE A 187 -3.96 -7.27 7.02
C PHE A 187 -4.99 -8.28 6.53
N ASP A 188 -6.22 -7.81 6.39
CA ASP A 188 -7.20 -8.51 5.58
C ASP A 188 -7.09 -8.06 4.10
N VAL A 189 -7.91 -8.69 3.26
CA VAL A 189 -7.96 -8.37 1.83
C VAL A 189 -8.45 -6.94 1.58
N SER A 190 -9.37 -6.45 2.41
CA SER A 190 -9.98 -5.13 2.24
C SER A 190 -8.98 -4.00 2.45
N ALA A 191 -8.00 -4.16 3.37
CA ALA A 191 -6.95 -3.17 3.57
C ALA A 191 -6.16 -2.88 2.30
N LEU A 192 -5.72 -3.92 1.58
CA LEU A 192 -4.96 -3.78 0.34
C LEU A 192 -5.81 -3.12 -0.76
N GLU A 193 -7.08 -3.47 -0.84
CA GLU A 193 -8.00 -2.87 -1.80
C GLU A 193 -8.24 -1.39 -1.51
N ASN A 194 -8.40 -1.03 -0.25
CA ASN A 194 -8.57 0.35 0.20
C ASN A 194 -7.31 1.18 -0.05
N PHE A 195 -6.12 0.65 0.29
CA PHE A 195 -4.86 1.33 0.00
C PHE A 195 -4.66 1.55 -1.50
N GLY A 196 -4.99 0.56 -2.33
CA GLY A 196 -4.89 0.69 -3.78
C GLY A 196 -5.83 1.77 -4.32
N LYS A 197 -7.08 1.79 -3.85
CA LYS A 197 -8.07 2.81 -4.20
C LYS A 197 -7.62 4.21 -3.79
N ASP A 198 -7.09 4.36 -2.58
CA ASP A 198 -6.61 5.65 -2.06
C ASP A 198 -5.42 6.19 -2.85
N ILE A 199 -4.44 5.33 -3.16
CA ILE A 199 -3.28 5.70 -4.00
C ILE A 199 -3.75 6.15 -5.39
N ALA A 200 -4.57 5.34 -6.07
CA ALA A 200 -5.03 5.64 -7.41
C ALA A 200 -5.86 6.93 -7.46
N THR A 201 -6.77 7.10 -6.50
CA THR A 201 -7.61 8.31 -6.37
C THR A 201 -6.75 9.55 -6.17
N TYR A 202 -5.76 9.47 -5.29
CA TYR A 202 -4.88 10.59 -5.01
C TYR A 202 -4.02 10.97 -6.21
N CYS A 203 -3.36 10.00 -6.84
CA CYS A 203 -2.52 10.25 -8.01
C CYS A 203 -3.31 10.83 -9.18
N LYS A 204 -4.54 10.35 -9.40
CA LYS A 204 -5.46 10.92 -10.40
C LYS A 204 -5.80 12.38 -10.10
N ARG A 205 -6.22 12.69 -8.87
CA ARG A 205 -6.54 14.08 -8.48
C ARG A 205 -5.36 15.02 -8.60
N VAL A 206 -4.16 14.58 -8.23
CA VAL A 206 -2.93 15.36 -8.43
C VAL A 206 -2.69 15.60 -9.91
N ALA A 207 -2.75 14.56 -10.74
CA ALA A 207 -2.52 14.68 -12.18
C ALA A 207 -3.54 15.60 -12.88
N ASP A 208 -4.81 15.53 -12.47
CA ASP A 208 -5.89 16.37 -13.01
C ASP A 208 -5.76 17.84 -12.60
N ALA A 209 -5.16 18.09 -11.43
CA ALA A 209 -4.95 19.42 -10.89
C ALA A 209 -3.65 20.10 -11.36
N ILE A 210 -2.73 19.34 -11.97
CA ILE A 210 -1.53 19.90 -12.58
C ILE A 210 -1.91 20.64 -13.89
N PRO A 211 -1.56 21.95 -14.02
CA PRO A 211 -1.93 22.79 -15.17
C PRO A 211 -1.38 22.39 -16.53
#